data_AF-A0A4Z0V209-F1
#
_entry.id   AF-A0A4Z0V209-F1
#
_cell.length_a   1.000
_cell.length_b   1.000
_cell.length_c   1.000
_cell.angle_alpha   90.00
_cell.angle_beta   90.00
_cell.angle_gamma   90.00
#
_symmetry.space_group_name_H-M   'P 1'
#
loop_
_entity.id
_entity.type
_entity.pdbx_description
1 polymer ?
#
loop_
_entity_poly.entity_id
_entity_poly.type
_entity_poly.pdbx_seq_one_letter_code
_entity_poly.pdbx_strand_id
1 'polypeptide(L)'
;MAIRTIAQLKAWFRRGKYPTEEQFADWLDSYVHKEESIIPVIQVEGLAEQLNSKYVASEGHELERQHIELKGDYETHKKTSDERFDNISGCIEDLETENERQQTEIDSLNAEVEVIHTKDSSQDKEISALHDTDRDQQMSIDSLDGRADTLELGIRMHVSDTDNPHRVNKSQVGLGNVPNVATNDQTPTYTMAPSLTDLSSGEKLSSAFGKLMKAVSSLISHISSRDNPHQVTATQVGASPSGHNHDSTYQPKGNYAPATHTHTAAQVNEDASHRFVTDAEKSAWNSKAGGSHNHDSTYQPKGNYAPATHTHTAAQVTGDASHRFVTDAEKSAWNSKAGGSHNHDSVYQPKGDYLLSSQLQDLKGDKGDKGDKGAVFTPVVDSSGNLTWSNNGGLTNPAAVNIRAPKGSDATVTKAAIEAVLTGVINSHKHEALSKRLVENGYYRFHDGFLIQWGHPSDNQDTYGVQTIYFPHSFVDTSYSILTTADSSYQTYYVGRTICNKSAGSFKVSANQKNKERFFWIAVGKG
;
A
#
# COMPACT_ATOMS: atom_id res chain seq x y z
N MET A 1 -60.55 3.45 -115.02
CA MET A 1 -61.09 3.68 -116.38
C MET A 1 -59.93 3.76 -117.34
N ALA A 2 -60.05 3.26 -118.57
CA ALA A 2 -58.95 3.35 -119.54
C ALA A 2 -58.74 4.81 -119.94
N ILE A 3 -57.56 5.37 -119.67
CA ILE A 3 -57.20 6.76 -120.02
C ILE A 3 -57.25 6.87 -121.55
N ARG A 4 -58.15 7.71 -122.07
CA ARG A 4 -58.27 7.97 -123.51
C ARG A 4 -57.30 9.08 -123.91
N THR A 5 -56.61 8.92 -125.04
CA THR A 5 -55.57 9.87 -125.45
C THR A 5 -56.16 11.19 -125.95
N ILE A 6 -55.43 12.31 -125.83
CA ILE A 6 -55.86 13.64 -126.32
C ILE A 6 -56.30 13.61 -127.79
N ALA A 7 -55.68 12.77 -128.63
CA ALA A 7 -56.06 12.60 -130.03
C ALA A 7 -57.45 11.97 -130.21
N GLN A 8 -57.83 11.04 -129.33
CA GLN A 8 -59.15 10.40 -129.31
C GLN A 8 -60.23 11.36 -128.78
N LEU A 9 -59.89 12.19 -127.79
CA LEU A 9 -60.79 13.20 -127.20
C LEU A 9 -61.12 14.33 -128.20
N LYS A 10 -60.13 14.81 -128.97
CA LYS A 10 -60.34 15.84 -130.02
C LYS A 10 -61.31 15.41 -131.11
N ALA A 11 -61.46 14.10 -131.36
CA ALA A 11 -62.35 13.59 -132.39
C ALA A 11 -63.84 13.72 -132.05
N TRP A 12 -64.19 13.89 -130.76
CA TRP A 12 -65.56 14.01 -130.26
C TRP A 12 -66.17 15.41 -130.45
N PHE A 13 -65.33 16.43 -130.52
CA PHE A 13 -65.76 17.82 -130.67
C PHE A 13 -65.72 18.23 -132.15
N ARG A 14 -66.71 17.78 -132.92
CA ARG A 14 -66.92 18.18 -134.32
C ARG A 14 -68.15 19.09 -134.47
N ARG A 15 -68.09 20.00 -135.44
CA ARG A 15 -69.13 21.02 -135.67
C ARG A 15 -70.50 20.38 -135.91
N GLY A 16 -71.49 20.75 -135.09
CA GLY A 16 -72.90 20.34 -135.25
C GLY A 16 -73.38 19.19 -134.38
N LYS A 17 -72.55 18.62 -133.49
CA LYS A 17 -72.98 17.66 -132.45
C LYS A 17 -72.42 18.05 -131.08
N TYR A 18 -73.22 17.85 -130.04
CA TYR A 18 -72.80 18.06 -128.64
C TYR A 18 -72.30 16.74 -128.06
N PRO A 19 -71.19 16.74 -127.30
CA PRO A 19 -70.70 15.55 -126.61
C PRO A 19 -71.70 15.09 -125.54
N THR A 20 -71.68 13.80 -125.22
CA THR A 20 -72.45 13.28 -124.08
C THR A 20 -71.82 13.73 -122.76
N GLU A 21 -72.59 13.67 -121.67
CA GLU A 21 -72.12 14.01 -120.32
C GLU A 21 -70.87 13.19 -119.92
N GLU A 22 -70.86 11.91 -120.27
CA GLU A 22 -69.73 11.00 -120.04
C GLU A 22 -68.49 11.40 -120.86
N GLN A 23 -68.67 11.84 -122.11
CA GLN A 23 -67.57 12.35 -122.95
C GLN A 23 -67.01 13.68 -122.44
N PHE A 24 -67.86 14.52 -121.84
CA PHE A 24 -67.44 15.78 -121.25
C PHE A 24 -66.68 15.55 -119.94
N ALA A 25 -67.13 14.63 -119.10
CA ALA A 25 -66.42 14.21 -117.89
C ALA A 25 -65.05 13.63 -118.23
N ASP A 26 -64.95 12.72 -119.20
CA ASP A 26 -63.68 12.14 -119.67
C ASP A 26 -62.71 13.21 -120.20
N TRP A 27 -63.21 14.25 -120.87
CA TRP A 27 -62.39 15.36 -121.36
C TRP A 27 -61.86 16.24 -120.21
N LEU A 28 -62.71 16.57 -119.24
CA LEU A 28 -62.32 17.37 -118.09
C LEU A 28 -61.30 16.63 -117.21
N ASP A 29 -61.48 15.31 -117.07
CA ASP A 29 -60.58 14.44 -116.33
C ASP A 29 -59.18 14.42 -116.95
N SER A 30 -59.08 14.35 -118.29
CA SER A 30 -57.79 14.43 -119.01
C SER A 30 -57.06 15.78 -118.81
N TYR A 31 -57.78 16.89 -118.62
CA TYR A 31 -57.15 18.19 -118.35
C TYR A 31 -56.51 18.27 -116.95
N VAL A 32 -56.99 17.47 -116.00
CA VAL A 32 -56.54 17.47 -114.60
C VAL A 32 -55.51 16.36 -114.33
N HIS A 33 -55.51 15.29 -115.12
CA HIS A 33 -54.51 14.22 -115.03
C HIS A 33 -53.17 14.65 -115.63
N LYS A 34 -52.24 15.02 -114.75
CA LYS A 34 -50.91 15.58 -115.04
C LYS A 34 -49.93 14.64 -115.77
N GLU A 35 -50.27 13.37 -116.00
CA GLU A 35 -49.33 12.38 -116.52
C GLU A 35 -49.03 12.54 -118.03
N GLU A 36 -49.95 13.08 -118.85
CA GLU A 36 -49.68 13.42 -120.26
C GLU A 36 -49.04 14.82 -120.45
N SER A 37 -48.93 15.64 -119.39
CA SER A 37 -48.43 17.03 -119.45
C SER A 37 -47.01 17.22 -118.89
N ILE A 38 -46.25 16.14 -118.69
CA ILE A 38 -44.83 16.23 -118.32
C ILE A 38 -44.04 16.62 -119.58
N ILE A 39 -43.75 17.92 -119.74
CA ILE A 39 -42.78 18.39 -120.73
C ILE A 39 -41.38 18.06 -120.19
N PRO A 40 -40.61 17.14 -120.81
CA PRO A 40 -39.23 16.87 -120.39
C PRO A 40 -38.40 18.15 -120.45
N VAL A 41 -37.52 18.38 -119.47
CA VAL A 41 -36.67 19.59 -119.39
C VAL A 41 -35.88 19.85 -120.69
N ILE A 42 -35.56 18.78 -121.44
CA ILE A 42 -34.91 18.83 -122.76
C ILE A 42 -35.77 19.51 -123.85
N GLN A 43 -37.09 19.51 -123.71
CA GLN A 43 -38.03 20.08 -124.69
C GLN A 43 -38.30 21.59 -124.48
N VAL A 44 -37.71 22.22 -123.45
CA VAL A 44 -37.80 23.66 -123.22
C VAL A 44 -36.42 24.28 -123.44
N GLU A 45 -36.24 24.89 -124.60
CA GLU A 45 -34.97 25.46 -125.06
C GLU A 45 -34.45 26.53 -124.06
N GLY A 46 -33.20 26.36 -123.58
CA GLY A 46 -32.53 27.27 -122.65
C GLY A 46 -32.89 27.13 -121.16
N LEU A 47 -33.85 26.27 -120.79
CA LEU A 47 -34.24 26.07 -119.38
C LEU A 47 -33.14 25.36 -118.58
N ALA A 48 -32.42 24.43 -119.23
CA ALA A 48 -31.27 23.74 -118.65
C ALA A 48 -30.10 24.70 -118.38
N GLU A 49 -29.78 25.61 -119.32
CA GLU A 49 -28.79 26.68 -119.10
C GLU A 49 -29.19 27.62 -117.95
N GLN A 50 -30.45 28.04 -117.87
CA GLN A 50 -30.90 28.92 -116.80
C GLN A 50 -30.83 28.26 -115.41
N LEU A 51 -31.17 26.97 -115.29
CA LEU A 51 -31.02 26.24 -114.04
C LEU A 51 -29.55 26.10 -113.65
N ASN A 52 -28.68 25.72 -114.59
CA ASN A 52 -27.24 25.64 -114.34
C ASN A 52 -26.61 27.01 -114.03
N SER A 53 -27.15 28.11 -114.55
CA SER A 53 -26.65 29.47 -114.26
C SER A 53 -27.06 29.99 -112.88
N LYS A 54 -28.16 29.48 -112.30
CA LYS A 54 -28.63 29.84 -110.94
C LYS A 54 -28.03 28.95 -109.85
N TYR A 55 -27.55 27.76 -110.22
CA TYR A 55 -26.79 26.89 -109.34
C TYR A 55 -25.31 27.26 -109.44
N VAL A 56 -24.83 28.12 -108.53
CA VAL A 56 -23.40 28.41 -108.41
C VAL A 56 -22.73 27.18 -107.80
N ALA A 57 -22.32 26.23 -108.66
CA ALA A 57 -21.81 24.93 -108.24
C ALA A 57 -20.67 25.03 -107.22
N SER A 58 -19.84 26.08 -107.29
CA SER A 58 -18.76 26.31 -106.33
C SER A 58 -19.25 26.61 -104.90
N GLU A 59 -20.35 27.34 -104.74
CA GLU A 59 -20.93 27.64 -103.41
C GLU A 59 -21.63 26.41 -102.81
N GLY A 60 -22.33 25.63 -103.64
CA GLY A 60 -22.93 24.36 -103.23
C GLY A 60 -21.88 23.33 -102.79
N HIS A 61 -20.79 23.18 -103.55
CA HIS A 61 -19.69 22.29 -103.19
C HIS A 61 -18.91 22.76 -101.95
N GLU A 62 -18.83 24.08 -101.71
CA GLU A 62 -18.20 24.63 -100.50
C GLU A 62 -19.05 24.38 -99.25
N LEU A 63 -20.37 24.60 -99.33
CA LEU A 63 -21.30 24.27 -98.25
C LEU A 63 -21.30 22.77 -97.93
N GLU A 64 -21.22 21.92 -98.96
CA GLU A 64 -21.14 20.48 -98.78
C GLU A 64 -19.82 20.06 -98.12
N ARG A 65 -18.69 20.69 -98.47
CA ARG A 65 -17.41 20.51 -97.74
C ARG A 65 -17.52 20.92 -96.27
N GLN A 66 -18.05 22.10 -95.99
CA GLN A 66 -18.22 22.60 -94.62
C GLN A 66 -19.15 21.71 -93.81
N HIS A 67 -20.21 21.17 -94.42
CA HIS A 67 -21.10 20.22 -93.76
C HIS A 67 -20.38 18.91 -93.39
N ILE A 68 -19.56 18.37 -94.30
CA ILE A 68 -18.79 17.15 -94.06
C ILE A 68 -17.76 17.38 -92.94
N GLU A 69 -17.06 18.51 -92.96
CA GLU A 69 -16.07 18.88 -91.95
C GLU A 69 -16.72 19.08 -90.57
N LEU A 70 -17.79 19.86 -90.49
CA LEU A 70 -18.53 20.10 -89.24
C LEU A 70 -19.09 18.79 -88.67
N LYS A 71 -19.57 17.89 -89.53
CA LYS A 71 -20.03 16.57 -89.11
C LYS A 71 -18.88 15.72 -88.56
N GLY A 72 -17.71 15.77 -89.18
CA GLY A 72 -16.50 15.10 -88.70
C GLY A 72 -16.03 15.63 -87.34
N ASP A 73 -16.03 16.95 -87.17
CA ASP A 73 -15.69 17.62 -85.92
C ASP A 73 -16.70 17.28 -84.81
N TYR A 74 -18.00 17.26 -85.13
CA TYR A 74 -19.05 16.87 -84.20
C TYR A 74 -18.88 15.43 -83.71
N GLU A 75 -18.66 14.47 -84.61
CA GLU A 75 -18.46 13.07 -84.21
C GLU A 75 -17.18 12.88 -83.41
N THR A 76 -16.10 13.61 -83.74
CA THR A 76 -14.86 13.60 -82.98
C THR A 76 -15.06 14.16 -81.57
N HIS A 77 -15.68 15.33 -81.45
CA HIS A 77 -15.98 15.95 -80.17
C HIS A 77 -16.89 15.05 -79.33
N LYS A 78 -17.94 14.48 -79.93
CA LYS A 78 -18.84 13.54 -79.26
C LYS A 78 -18.06 12.36 -78.69
N LYS A 79 -17.25 11.69 -79.51
CA LYS A 79 -16.41 10.57 -79.07
C LYS A 79 -15.48 10.96 -77.92
N THR A 80 -14.79 12.09 -78.03
CA THR A 80 -13.89 12.56 -76.95
C THR A 80 -14.67 12.93 -75.69
N SER A 81 -15.88 13.46 -75.81
CA SER A 81 -16.73 13.77 -74.67
C SER A 81 -17.22 12.50 -73.97
N ASP A 82 -17.64 11.49 -74.73
CA ASP A 82 -18.06 10.18 -74.21
C ASP A 82 -16.89 9.51 -73.45
N GLU A 83 -15.69 9.48 -74.05
CA GLU A 83 -14.47 8.98 -73.38
C GLU A 83 -14.15 9.75 -72.09
N ARG A 84 -14.39 11.06 -72.04
CA ARG A 84 -14.20 11.86 -70.82
C ARG A 84 -15.26 11.53 -69.76
N PHE A 85 -16.51 11.33 -70.14
CA PHE A 85 -17.56 10.95 -69.20
C PHE A 85 -17.33 9.56 -68.61
N ASP A 86 -16.84 8.62 -69.42
CA ASP A 86 -16.46 7.28 -68.94
C ASP A 86 -15.31 7.36 -67.94
N ASN A 87 -14.26 8.13 -68.25
CA ASN A 87 -13.14 8.35 -67.33
C ASN A 87 -13.58 9.00 -66.01
N ILE A 88 -14.43 10.03 -66.08
CA ILE A 88 -14.98 10.69 -64.87
C ILE A 88 -15.81 9.70 -64.05
N SER A 89 -16.65 8.88 -64.71
CA SER A 89 -17.46 7.88 -64.02
C SER A 89 -16.59 6.85 -63.30
N GLY A 90 -15.52 6.37 -63.94
CA GLY A 90 -14.55 5.49 -63.29
C GLY A 90 -13.86 6.16 -62.08
N CYS A 91 -13.45 7.42 -62.20
CA CYS A 91 -12.89 8.15 -61.06
C CYS A 91 -13.89 8.34 -59.90
N ILE A 92 -15.18 8.48 -60.19
CA ILE A 92 -16.23 8.57 -59.16
C ILE A 92 -16.38 7.22 -58.43
N GLU A 93 -16.43 6.10 -59.16
CA GLU A 93 -16.50 4.77 -58.57
C GLU A 93 -15.28 4.47 -57.67
N ASP A 94 -14.07 4.86 -58.12
CA ASP A 94 -12.85 4.74 -57.33
C ASP A 94 -12.92 5.58 -56.04
N LEU A 95 -13.44 6.81 -56.12
CA LEU A 95 -13.62 7.70 -54.97
C LEU A 95 -14.68 7.18 -53.99
N GLU A 96 -15.78 6.62 -54.48
CA GLU A 96 -16.81 6.00 -53.66
C GLU A 96 -16.26 4.79 -52.91
N THR A 97 -15.50 3.94 -53.60
CA THR A 97 -14.83 2.77 -52.99
C THR A 97 -13.83 3.20 -51.90
N GLU A 98 -13.05 4.25 -52.14
CA GLU A 98 -12.09 4.75 -51.15
C GLU A 98 -12.81 5.40 -49.95
N ASN A 99 -13.93 6.09 -50.16
CA ASN A 99 -14.77 6.61 -49.07
C ASN A 99 -15.33 5.47 -48.21
N GLU A 100 -15.84 4.40 -48.82
CA GLU A 100 -16.30 3.22 -48.08
C GLU A 100 -15.18 2.59 -47.26
N ARG A 101 -13.97 2.45 -47.85
CA ARG A 101 -12.79 1.96 -47.14
C ARG A 101 -12.46 2.84 -45.94
N GLN A 102 -12.40 4.16 -46.11
CA GLN A 102 -12.13 5.10 -45.03
C GLN A 102 -13.19 5.05 -43.93
N GLN A 103 -14.46 4.89 -44.28
CA GLN A 103 -15.53 4.74 -43.30
C GLN A 103 -15.36 3.47 -42.46
N THR A 104 -15.00 2.33 -43.08
CA THR A 104 -14.71 1.10 -42.33
C THR A 104 -13.51 1.24 -41.40
N GLU A 105 -12.48 2.00 -41.81
CA GLU A 105 -11.31 2.28 -40.99
C GLU A 105 -11.67 3.16 -39.78
N ILE A 106 -12.51 4.18 -39.98
CA ILE A 106 -13.05 5.03 -38.91
C ILE A 106 -13.86 4.19 -37.91
N ASP A 107 -14.74 3.31 -38.39
CA ASP A 107 -15.57 2.47 -37.52
C ASP A 107 -14.71 1.50 -36.69
N SER A 108 -13.67 0.93 -37.29
CA SER A 108 -12.68 0.09 -36.59
C SER A 108 -11.94 0.87 -35.51
N LEU A 109 -11.45 2.08 -35.84
CA LEU A 109 -10.73 2.93 -34.89
C LEU A 109 -11.64 3.37 -33.74
N ASN A 110 -12.91 3.68 -34.01
CA ASN A 110 -13.86 4.02 -32.96
C ASN A 110 -14.10 2.85 -31.99
N ALA A 111 -14.20 1.62 -32.51
CA ALA A 111 -14.31 0.42 -31.68
C ALA A 111 -13.06 0.21 -30.81
N GLU A 112 -11.85 0.44 -31.34
CA GLU A 112 -10.61 0.37 -30.57
C GLU A 112 -10.57 1.43 -29.45
N VAL A 113 -11.00 2.65 -29.74
CA VAL A 113 -11.09 3.73 -28.74
C VAL A 113 -12.07 3.36 -27.61
N GLU A 114 -13.20 2.74 -27.94
CA GLU A 114 -14.17 2.30 -26.93
C GLU A 114 -13.57 1.22 -26.01
N VAL A 115 -12.82 0.27 -26.56
CA VAL A 115 -12.08 -0.73 -25.76
C VAL A 115 -11.08 -0.05 -24.83
N ILE A 116 -10.32 0.94 -25.33
CA ILE A 116 -9.37 1.71 -24.50
C ILE A 116 -10.09 2.40 -23.34
N HIS A 117 -11.21 3.10 -23.60
CA HIS A 117 -11.98 3.74 -22.54
C HIS A 117 -12.47 2.78 -21.47
N THR A 118 -12.92 1.58 -21.85
CA THR A 118 -13.33 0.57 -20.86
C THR A 118 -12.15 0.08 -20.00
N LYS A 119 -10.97 -0.05 -20.61
CA LYS A 119 -9.75 -0.45 -19.91
C LYS A 119 -9.28 0.64 -18.95
N ASP A 120 -9.27 1.90 -19.38
CA ASP A 120 -8.92 3.04 -18.53
C ASP A 120 -9.87 3.13 -17.34
N SER A 121 -11.19 2.98 -17.56
CA SER A 121 -12.17 2.96 -16.47
C SER A 121 -11.95 1.81 -15.48
N SER A 122 -11.50 0.65 -15.96
CA SER A 122 -11.14 -0.47 -15.09
C SER A 122 -9.88 -0.18 -14.28
N GLN A 123 -8.87 0.43 -14.91
CA GLN A 123 -7.62 0.81 -14.25
C GLN A 123 -7.85 1.88 -13.19
N ASP A 124 -8.70 2.88 -13.45
CA ASP A 124 -9.08 3.90 -12.46
C ASP A 124 -9.74 3.30 -11.22
N LYS A 125 -10.59 2.29 -11.40
CA LYS A 125 -11.20 1.56 -10.27
C LYS A 125 -10.16 0.80 -9.46
N GLU A 126 -9.21 0.15 -10.13
CA GLU A 126 -8.11 -0.57 -9.48
C GLU A 126 -7.20 0.39 -8.70
N ILE A 127 -6.83 1.52 -9.29
CA ILE A 127 -6.06 2.58 -8.64
C ILE A 127 -6.80 3.13 -7.42
N SER A 128 -8.11 3.36 -7.53
CA SER A 128 -8.91 3.83 -6.40
C SER A 128 -8.93 2.82 -5.24
N ALA A 129 -9.06 1.52 -5.53
CA ALA A 129 -9.02 0.48 -4.51
C ALA A 129 -7.63 0.36 -3.84
N LEU A 130 -6.55 0.56 -4.62
CA LEU A 130 -5.19 0.62 -4.08
C LEU A 130 -5.01 1.83 -3.15
N HIS A 131 -5.50 3.02 -3.53
CA HIS A 131 -5.43 4.20 -2.68
C HIS A 131 -6.19 4.05 -1.36
N ASP A 132 -7.34 3.37 -1.37
CA ASP A 132 -8.08 3.08 -0.13
C ASP A 132 -7.30 2.11 0.76
N THR A 133 -6.66 1.10 0.16
CA THR A 133 -5.78 0.16 0.88
C THR A 133 -4.58 0.88 1.50
N ASP A 134 -3.92 1.77 0.76
CA ASP A 134 -2.78 2.56 1.25
C ASP A 134 -3.21 3.47 2.40
N ARG A 135 -4.40 4.07 2.31
CA ARG A 135 -4.97 4.89 3.40
C ARG A 135 -5.18 4.06 4.67
N ASP A 136 -5.74 2.86 4.54
CA ASP A 136 -5.96 1.95 5.67
C ASP A 136 -4.64 1.50 6.30
N GLN A 137 -3.64 1.20 5.48
CA GLN A 137 -2.30 0.88 5.95
C GLN A 137 -1.66 2.05 6.69
N GLN A 138 -1.78 3.27 6.17
CA GLN A 138 -1.24 4.47 6.82
C GLN A 138 -1.90 4.71 8.18
N MET A 139 -3.22 4.56 8.29
CA MET A 139 -3.92 4.66 9.59
C MET A 139 -3.42 3.62 10.61
N SER A 140 -3.09 2.41 10.13
CA SER A 140 -2.53 1.35 10.98
C SER A 140 -1.11 1.68 11.45
N ILE A 141 -0.28 2.26 10.56
CA ILE A 141 1.07 2.76 10.89
C ILE A 141 0.98 3.87 11.95
N ASP A 142 0.13 4.87 11.74
CA ASP A 142 -0.03 5.99 12.68
C ASP A 142 -0.45 5.50 14.08
N SER A 143 -1.31 4.48 14.14
CA SER A 143 -1.71 3.82 15.39
C SER A 143 -0.56 3.10 16.08
N LEU A 144 0.28 2.41 15.31
CA LEU A 144 1.46 1.73 15.83
C LEU A 144 2.51 2.73 16.34
N ASP A 145 2.73 3.82 15.62
CA ASP A 145 3.63 4.90 16.03
C ASP A 145 3.16 5.52 17.36
N GLY A 146 1.86 5.81 17.49
CA GLY A 146 1.31 6.30 18.76
C GLY A 146 1.49 5.31 19.93
N ARG A 147 1.38 4.00 19.67
CA ARG A 147 1.67 2.96 20.67
C ARG A 147 3.16 2.88 21.00
N ALA A 148 4.03 3.03 20.01
CA ALA A 148 5.48 3.04 20.19
C ALA A 148 5.91 4.23 21.05
N ASP A 149 5.39 5.42 20.77
CA ASP A 149 5.63 6.64 21.55
C ASP A 149 5.19 6.47 23.01
N THR A 150 4.00 5.89 23.21
CA THR A 150 3.47 5.62 24.56
C THR A 150 4.35 4.63 25.32
N LEU A 151 4.80 3.56 24.64
CA LEU A 151 5.69 2.56 25.23
C LEU A 151 7.05 3.17 25.55
N GLU A 152 7.61 3.96 24.65
CA GLU A 152 8.89 4.61 24.85
C GLU A 152 8.84 5.57 26.04
N LEU A 153 7.78 6.39 26.13
CA LEU A 153 7.55 7.25 27.28
C LEU A 153 7.41 6.45 28.57
N GLY A 154 6.64 5.36 28.55
CA GLY A 154 6.47 4.47 29.71
C GLY A 154 7.77 3.84 30.17
N ILE A 155 8.62 3.36 29.26
CA ILE A 155 9.94 2.82 29.58
C ILE A 155 10.85 3.90 30.14
N ARG A 156 10.92 5.08 29.51
CA ARG A 156 11.72 6.21 30.00
C ARG A 156 11.31 6.60 31.42
N MET A 157 9.99 6.68 31.67
CA MET A 157 9.45 6.93 33.00
C MET A 157 9.86 5.85 34.00
N HIS A 158 9.65 4.57 33.68
CA HIS A 158 10.00 3.46 34.57
C HIS A 158 11.50 3.40 34.89
N VAL A 159 12.37 3.60 33.89
CA VAL A 159 13.82 3.62 34.08
C VAL A 159 14.26 4.82 34.95
N SER A 160 13.57 5.95 34.84
CA SER A 160 13.83 7.12 35.69
C SER A 160 13.23 6.97 37.10
N ASP A 161 12.24 6.10 37.27
CA ASP A 161 11.59 5.82 38.52
C ASP A 161 12.51 4.95 39.40
N THR A 162 13.13 5.60 40.39
CA THR A 162 13.95 4.93 41.39
C THR A 162 13.20 4.70 42.70
N ASP A 163 11.90 4.94 42.74
CA ASP A 163 11.12 4.62 43.92
C ASP A 163 10.93 3.09 43.97
N ASN A 164 11.07 2.53 45.16
CA ASN A 164 11.05 1.10 45.49
C ASN A 164 10.10 0.29 44.57
N PRO A 165 10.60 -0.61 43.69
CA PRO A 165 11.67 -1.59 44.00
C PRO A 165 13.10 -1.24 43.55
N HIS A 166 13.36 -0.12 42.88
CA HIS A 166 14.74 0.23 42.52
C HIS A 166 15.48 0.81 43.73
N ARG A 167 16.73 0.39 43.94
CA ARG A 167 17.66 0.95 44.94
C ARG A 167 17.17 0.88 46.40
N VAL A 168 16.54 -0.23 46.77
CA VAL A 168 16.07 -0.48 48.15
C VAL A 168 17.23 -0.41 49.15
N ASN A 169 17.13 0.49 50.12
CA ASN A 169 18.09 0.65 51.20
C ASN A 169 17.66 -0.12 52.46
N LYS A 170 18.59 -0.30 53.41
CA LYS A 170 18.34 -1.05 54.66
C LYS A 170 17.10 -0.56 55.41
N SER A 171 16.84 0.74 55.43
CA SER A 171 15.66 1.30 56.12
C SER A 171 14.35 0.89 55.47
N GLN A 172 14.29 0.81 54.13
CA GLN A 172 13.09 0.44 53.39
C GLN A 172 12.66 -1.02 53.62
N VAL A 173 13.59 -1.93 53.96
CA VAL A 173 13.30 -3.32 54.34
C VAL A 173 13.28 -3.54 55.86
N GLY A 174 13.24 -2.46 56.66
CA GLY A 174 13.19 -2.57 58.12
C GLY A 174 14.51 -3.00 58.79
N LEU A 175 15.62 -3.01 58.06
CA LEU A 175 16.96 -3.37 58.52
C LEU A 175 17.84 -2.14 58.82
N GLY A 176 17.29 -0.93 58.87
CA GLY A 176 18.05 0.33 59.01
C GLY A 176 18.94 0.38 60.26
N ASN A 177 18.50 -0.28 61.34
CA ASN A 177 19.24 -0.35 62.61
C ASN A 177 20.19 -1.55 62.70
N VAL A 178 20.29 -2.38 61.66
CA VAL A 178 21.12 -3.59 61.65
C VAL A 178 22.53 -3.26 61.10
N PRO A 179 23.57 -3.23 61.97
CA PRO A 179 24.94 -2.97 61.53
C PRO A 179 25.42 -4.04 60.55
N ASN A 180 26.29 -3.68 59.61
CA ASN A 180 26.93 -4.65 58.73
C ASN A 180 28.19 -5.21 59.40
N VAL A 181 28.03 -6.22 60.24
CA VAL A 181 29.16 -6.91 60.89
C VAL A 181 29.22 -8.35 60.41
N ALA A 182 30.42 -8.85 60.10
CA ALA A 182 30.61 -10.25 59.78
C ALA A 182 30.31 -11.08 61.04
N THR A 183 29.57 -12.18 60.89
CA THR A 183 29.13 -13.01 62.03
C THR A 183 30.29 -13.64 62.80
N ASN A 184 31.46 -13.76 62.18
CA ASN A 184 32.68 -14.33 62.74
C ASN A 184 33.61 -13.31 63.43
N ASP A 185 33.26 -12.02 63.46
CA ASP A 185 34.10 -10.96 64.05
C ASP A 185 33.33 -10.10 65.09
N GLN A 186 32.40 -10.74 65.79
CA GLN A 186 31.64 -10.11 66.86
C GLN A 186 32.43 -10.16 68.18
N THR A 187 32.59 -9.01 68.84
CA THR A 187 33.17 -8.91 70.20
C THR A 187 32.04 -8.78 71.23
N PRO A 188 31.55 -9.87 71.82
CA PRO A 188 30.45 -9.80 72.78
C PRO A 188 30.89 -9.09 74.06
N THR A 189 30.07 -8.14 74.52
CA THR A 189 30.20 -7.56 75.85
C THR A 189 29.30 -8.32 76.84
N TYR A 190 29.85 -8.68 78.00
CA TYR A 190 29.13 -9.39 79.04
C TYR A 190 29.60 -8.95 80.42
N THR A 191 28.78 -9.22 81.43
CA THR A 191 29.13 -9.04 82.85
C THR A 191 28.97 -10.38 83.53
N MET A 192 29.96 -10.79 84.34
CA MET A 192 29.91 -12.08 85.02
C MET A 192 28.68 -12.17 85.92
N ALA A 193 27.98 -13.31 85.87
CA ALA A 193 26.81 -13.54 86.71
C ALA A 193 27.20 -13.60 88.20
N PRO A 194 26.34 -13.14 89.12
CA PRO A 194 26.66 -13.13 90.56
C PRO A 194 26.76 -14.54 91.15
N SER A 195 26.04 -15.51 90.58
CA SER A 195 25.95 -16.90 91.06
C SER A 195 25.92 -17.91 89.91
N LEU A 196 26.17 -19.19 90.23
CA LEU A 196 26.00 -20.30 89.29
C LEU A 196 24.50 -20.53 89.06
N THR A 197 24.08 -20.44 87.80
CA THR A 197 22.69 -20.62 87.37
C THR A 197 22.67 -21.24 85.98
N ASP A 198 21.66 -22.07 85.70
CA ASP A 198 21.50 -22.71 84.40
C ASP A 198 21.24 -21.71 83.26
N LEU A 199 21.62 -22.10 82.05
CA LEU A 199 21.25 -21.38 80.84
C LEU A 199 19.75 -21.56 80.57
N SER A 200 19.12 -20.53 80.01
CA SER A 200 17.70 -20.53 79.67
C SER A 200 17.50 -20.20 78.20
N SER A 201 16.66 -20.96 77.49
CA SER A 201 16.36 -20.70 76.09
C SER A 201 15.71 -19.31 75.91
N GLY A 202 16.19 -18.54 74.93
CA GLY A 202 15.71 -17.19 74.64
C GLY A 202 16.30 -16.08 75.51
N GLU A 203 17.26 -16.37 76.40
CA GLU A 203 17.95 -15.31 77.15
C GLU A 203 18.88 -14.45 76.27
N LYS A 204 19.16 -13.22 76.70
CA LYS A 204 20.09 -12.33 75.97
C LYS A 204 21.48 -12.97 75.94
N LEU A 205 22.18 -12.87 74.81
CA LEU A 205 23.56 -13.39 74.64
C LEU A 205 24.51 -12.86 75.73
N SER A 206 24.39 -11.59 76.12
CA SER A 206 25.18 -11.00 77.21
C SER A 206 24.96 -11.71 78.56
N SER A 207 23.75 -12.19 78.83
CA SER A 207 23.40 -12.95 80.04
C SER A 207 23.95 -14.37 79.98
N ALA A 208 23.79 -15.05 78.84
CA ALA A 208 24.33 -16.39 78.63
C ALA A 208 25.86 -16.42 78.78
N PHE A 209 26.57 -15.48 78.14
CA PHE A 209 28.02 -15.33 78.32
C PHE A 209 28.40 -15.00 79.77
N GLY A 210 27.63 -14.15 80.46
CA GLY A 210 27.84 -13.86 81.88
C GLY A 210 27.75 -15.09 82.78
N LYS A 211 26.77 -15.97 82.55
CA LYS A 211 26.61 -17.25 83.28
C LYS A 211 27.73 -18.24 82.97
N LEU A 212 28.07 -18.39 81.68
CA LEU A 212 29.19 -19.23 81.25
C LEU A 212 30.49 -18.79 81.90
N MET A 213 30.75 -17.49 81.94
CA MET A 213 31.94 -16.95 82.60
C MET A 213 31.96 -17.23 84.10
N LYS A 214 30.81 -17.17 84.79
CA LYS A 214 30.72 -17.56 86.20
C LYS A 214 30.97 -19.05 86.41
N ALA A 215 30.43 -19.90 85.54
CA ALA A 215 30.67 -21.34 85.55
C ALA A 215 32.15 -21.67 85.34
N VAL A 216 32.78 -21.07 84.33
CA VAL A 216 34.21 -21.22 84.04
C VAL A 216 35.06 -20.70 85.20
N SER A 217 34.77 -19.52 85.74
CA SER A 217 35.48 -18.96 86.90
C SER A 217 35.36 -19.89 88.13
N SER A 218 34.17 -20.42 88.41
CA SER A 218 33.95 -21.37 89.50
C SER A 218 34.71 -22.68 89.28
N LEU A 219 34.76 -23.19 88.04
CA LEU A 219 35.51 -24.39 87.69
C LEU A 219 37.02 -24.16 87.84
N ILE A 220 37.55 -23.04 87.36
CA ILE A 220 38.95 -22.65 87.56
C ILE A 220 39.29 -22.62 89.05
N SER A 221 38.41 -22.02 89.87
CA SER A 221 38.57 -21.99 91.33
C SER A 221 38.51 -23.39 91.96
N HIS A 222 37.61 -24.25 91.48
CA HIS A 222 37.46 -25.62 91.97
C HIS A 222 38.71 -26.46 91.66
N ILE A 223 39.19 -26.46 90.41
CA ILE A 223 40.40 -27.19 89.98
C ILE A 223 41.63 -26.74 90.77
N SER A 224 41.69 -25.45 91.14
CA SER A 224 42.79 -24.89 91.93
C SER A 224 42.71 -25.26 93.42
N SER A 225 41.55 -25.73 93.91
CA SER A 225 41.34 -26.06 95.31
C SER A 225 41.76 -27.50 95.61
N ARG A 226 42.60 -27.67 96.64
CA ARG A 226 43.06 -29.00 97.12
C ARG A 226 42.29 -29.52 98.34
N ASP A 227 41.28 -28.79 98.79
CA ASP A 227 40.56 -29.10 100.02
C ASP A 227 39.17 -29.74 99.77
N ASN A 228 38.83 -30.14 98.53
CA ASN A 228 37.47 -30.59 98.16
C ASN A 228 37.43 -31.74 97.12
N PRO A 229 36.97 -32.94 97.54
CA PRO A 229 37.91 -34.00 97.88
C PRO A 229 38.86 -34.31 96.71
N HIS A 230 39.99 -33.59 96.66
CA HIS A 230 41.18 -33.98 95.92
C HIS A 230 42.30 -34.12 96.94
N GLN A 231 43.21 -35.09 96.75
CA GLN A 231 44.26 -35.44 97.74
C GLN A 231 43.72 -35.98 99.08
N VAL A 232 42.68 -36.82 99.04
CA VAL A 232 42.21 -37.55 100.23
C VAL A 232 43.34 -38.38 100.83
N THR A 233 43.64 -38.11 102.09
CA THR A 233 44.63 -38.83 102.90
C THR A 233 43.98 -40.03 103.58
N ALA A 234 44.80 -41.03 103.98
CA ALA A 234 44.31 -42.20 104.72
C ALA A 234 43.47 -41.80 105.96
N THR A 235 43.84 -40.72 106.64
CA THR A 235 43.11 -40.16 107.78
C THR A 235 41.71 -39.65 107.41
N GLN A 236 41.52 -39.06 106.22
CA GLN A 236 40.25 -38.47 105.79
C GLN A 236 39.19 -39.51 105.38
N VAL A 237 39.59 -40.75 105.07
CA VAL A 237 38.68 -41.87 104.75
C VAL A 237 38.54 -42.89 105.88
N GLY A 238 39.08 -42.58 107.07
CA GLY A 238 39.01 -43.48 108.23
C GLY A 238 39.95 -44.70 108.16
N ALA A 239 40.96 -44.68 107.28
CA ALA A 239 42.01 -45.69 107.26
C ALA A 239 43.09 -45.34 108.32
N SER A 240 43.33 -46.27 109.26
CA SER A 240 44.31 -46.08 110.34
C SER A 240 45.73 -45.87 109.78
N PRO A 241 46.54 -44.90 110.30
CA PRO A 241 47.90 -44.67 109.85
C PRO A 241 48.78 -45.93 109.98
N SER A 242 49.70 -46.13 109.03
CA SER A 242 50.70 -47.21 109.06
C SER A 242 51.47 -47.22 110.38
N GLY A 243 51.15 -48.18 111.25
CA GLY A 243 51.85 -48.40 112.52
C GLY A 243 50.98 -48.65 113.75
N HIS A 244 49.82 -49.33 113.65
CA HIS A 244 49.16 -49.82 114.87
C HIS A 244 49.87 -51.11 115.34
N ASN A 245 50.35 -51.10 116.58
CA ASN A 245 50.93 -52.25 117.26
C ASN A 245 49.86 -52.93 118.13
N HIS A 246 49.89 -54.26 118.22
CA HIS A 246 49.06 -55.02 119.14
C HIS A 246 49.83 -55.30 120.44
N ASP A 247 50.13 -54.23 121.19
CA ASP A 247 50.64 -54.34 122.55
C ASP A 247 49.48 -54.60 123.53
N SER A 248 49.61 -55.68 124.28
CA SER A 248 48.57 -56.45 124.93
C SER A 248 48.13 -55.89 126.30
N THR A 249 47.45 -54.74 126.33
CA THR A 249 46.99 -54.15 127.61
C THR A 249 45.46 -54.04 127.80
N TYR A 250 44.62 -54.49 126.86
CA TYR A 250 43.15 -54.40 126.99
C TYR A 250 42.35 -55.64 126.53
N GLN A 251 42.80 -56.87 126.85
CA GLN A 251 41.88 -58.01 127.01
C GLN A 251 42.37 -58.96 128.13
N PRO A 252 41.49 -59.37 129.08
CA PRO A 252 41.83 -60.36 130.09
C PRO A 252 42.12 -61.72 129.47
N LYS A 253 43.30 -62.24 129.78
CA LYS A 253 43.83 -63.55 129.42
C LYS A 253 43.06 -64.64 130.18
N GLY A 254 42.29 -65.47 129.47
CA GLY A 254 41.86 -66.78 129.96
C GLY A 254 40.36 -66.98 130.16
N ASN A 255 39.58 -66.94 129.07
CA ASN A 255 38.43 -67.84 128.88
C ASN A 255 37.93 -67.77 127.42
N TYR A 256 38.70 -68.35 126.51
CA TYR A 256 38.21 -68.57 125.14
C TYR A 256 37.49 -69.91 125.10
N ALA A 257 36.19 -69.86 124.81
CA ALA A 257 35.51 -71.02 124.24
C ALA A 257 36.18 -71.37 122.89
N PRO A 258 36.26 -72.66 122.51
CA PRO A 258 36.96 -73.09 121.30
C PRO A 258 36.50 -72.32 120.06
N ALA A 259 37.43 -72.02 119.16
CA ALA A 259 37.24 -71.23 117.93
C ALA A 259 36.24 -71.85 116.91
N THR A 260 35.59 -72.95 117.27
CA THR A 260 34.43 -73.50 116.60
C THR A 260 33.38 -73.82 117.65
N HIS A 261 32.38 -72.94 117.78
CA HIS A 261 31.14 -73.30 118.45
C HIS A 261 29.99 -73.04 117.49
N THR A 262 29.05 -73.98 117.46
CA THR A 262 27.81 -73.86 116.72
C THR A 262 26.70 -73.59 117.72
N HIS A 263 25.85 -72.62 117.42
CA HIS A 263 24.58 -72.49 118.11
C HIS A 263 23.55 -73.39 117.41
N THR A 264 22.90 -74.28 118.15
CA THR A 264 21.70 -74.97 117.64
C THR A 264 20.50 -74.05 117.85
N ALA A 265 19.46 -74.17 117.01
CA ALA A 265 18.26 -73.32 117.09
C ALA A 265 17.59 -73.31 118.48
N ALA A 266 17.82 -74.33 119.31
CA ALA A 266 17.34 -74.41 120.69
C ALA A 266 18.08 -73.47 121.67
N GLN A 267 19.21 -72.89 121.29
CA GLN A 267 20.01 -71.98 122.13
C GLN A 267 19.67 -70.50 121.90
N VAL A 268 18.66 -70.22 121.07
CA VAL A 268 18.09 -68.89 120.86
C VAL A 268 16.77 -68.83 121.64
N ASN A 269 16.71 -68.03 122.71
CA ASN A 269 15.45 -67.66 123.33
C ASN A 269 14.79 -66.57 122.46
N GLU A 270 13.73 -66.92 121.73
CA GLU A 270 12.96 -65.95 120.95
C GLU A 270 12.26 -64.94 121.88
N ASP A 271 12.60 -63.66 121.77
CA ASP A 271 11.93 -62.55 122.46
C ASP A 271 10.96 -61.85 121.49
N ALA A 272 9.73 -61.62 121.93
CA ALA A 272 8.70 -60.90 121.18
C ALA A 272 9.15 -59.48 120.74
N SER A 273 10.13 -58.89 121.43
CA SER A 273 10.66 -57.54 121.16
C SER A 273 11.79 -57.51 120.11
N HIS A 274 12.34 -58.67 119.74
CA HIS A 274 13.52 -58.78 118.86
C HIS A 274 13.32 -59.76 117.68
N ARG A 275 12.06 -60.04 117.33
CA ARG A 275 11.70 -60.81 116.13
C ARG A 275 11.49 -59.86 114.95
N PHE A 276 12.09 -60.17 113.79
CA PHE A 276 11.93 -59.39 112.55
C PHE A 276 10.51 -59.42 111.96
N VAL A 277 9.64 -60.26 112.50
CA VAL A 277 8.23 -60.40 112.11
C VAL A 277 7.40 -60.80 113.32
N THR A 278 6.24 -60.19 113.46
CA THR A 278 5.24 -60.48 114.50
C THR A 278 4.47 -61.76 114.18
N ASP A 279 3.88 -62.42 115.19
CA ASP A 279 3.04 -63.61 114.95
C ASP A 279 1.78 -63.28 114.12
N ALA A 280 1.33 -62.01 114.15
CA ALA A 280 0.27 -61.50 113.28
C ALA A 280 0.72 -61.47 111.80
N GLU A 281 1.93 -60.99 111.51
CA GLU A 281 2.50 -61.02 110.15
C GLU A 281 2.74 -62.45 109.66
N LYS A 282 3.21 -63.34 110.55
CA LYS A 282 3.44 -64.76 110.22
C LYS A 282 2.11 -65.51 109.95
N SER A 283 1.04 -65.18 110.69
CA SER A 283 -0.31 -65.69 110.42
C SER A 283 -0.87 -65.15 109.09
N ALA A 284 -0.69 -63.86 108.79
CA ALA A 284 -1.12 -63.26 107.52
C ALA A 284 -0.38 -63.85 106.29
N TRP A 285 0.92 -64.15 106.40
CA TRP A 285 1.67 -64.84 105.34
C TRP A 285 1.20 -66.28 105.14
N ASN A 286 1.02 -67.04 106.21
CA ASN A 286 0.53 -68.41 106.12
C ASN A 286 -0.91 -68.48 105.59
N SER A 287 -1.75 -67.47 105.87
CA SER A 287 -3.09 -67.36 105.27
C SER A 287 -3.07 -66.94 103.80
N LYS A 288 -2.02 -66.26 103.31
CA LYS A 288 -1.84 -65.98 101.87
C LYS A 288 -1.38 -67.17 101.03
N ALA A 289 -0.89 -68.24 101.66
CA ALA A 289 -0.51 -69.48 100.98
C ALA A 289 -1.67 -70.49 100.78
N GLY A 290 -2.90 -70.13 101.18
CA GLY A 290 -4.06 -71.02 101.19
C GLY A 290 -5.16 -70.71 100.17
N GLY A 291 -4.90 -69.93 99.13
CA GLY A 291 -5.89 -69.65 98.08
C GLY A 291 -5.23 -69.42 96.73
N SER A 292 -5.58 -70.22 95.72
CA SER A 292 -5.11 -70.10 94.34
C SER A 292 -5.31 -68.69 93.79
N HIS A 293 -4.25 -68.06 93.30
CA HIS A 293 -4.37 -66.98 92.34
C HIS A 293 -3.20 -66.99 91.35
N ASN A 294 -3.59 -66.57 90.16
CA ASN A 294 -3.13 -66.94 88.85
C ASN A 294 -1.94 -66.08 88.38
N HIS A 295 -1.00 -66.72 87.68
CA HIS A 295 -0.03 -66.02 86.86
C HIS A 295 -0.54 -66.00 85.42
N ASP A 296 -1.03 -64.85 84.96
CA ASP A 296 -0.98 -64.54 83.53
C ASP A 296 -0.48 -63.11 83.28
N SER A 297 0.65 -63.08 82.59
CA SER A 297 1.47 -61.97 82.09
C SER A 297 0.69 -60.97 81.23
N THR A 298 0.79 -59.65 81.41
CA THR A 298 1.83 -58.76 80.86
C THR A 298 2.14 -58.81 79.34
N TYR A 299 1.73 -59.78 78.51
CA TYR A 299 1.83 -59.62 77.04
C TYR A 299 0.79 -60.44 76.24
N GLN A 300 -0.07 -59.73 75.48
CA GLN A 300 -1.08 -60.16 74.48
C GLN A 300 -2.49 -60.59 74.96
N PRO A 301 -3.56 -60.12 74.28
CA PRO A 301 -4.79 -60.90 74.12
C PRO A 301 -4.62 -61.91 72.96
N LYS A 302 -4.62 -63.20 73.28
CA LYS A 302 -4.66 -64.27 72.28
C LYS A 302 -6.12 -64.47 71.81
N GLY A 303 -6.43 -63.93 70.64
CA GLY A 303 -7.47 -64.42 69.72
C GLY A 303 -8.93 -64.26 70.15
N ASN A 304 -9.58 -63.19 69.67
CA ASN A 304 -10.91 -63.29 69.08
C ASN A 304 -11.07 -62.19 68.03
N TYR A 305 -11.02 -62.58 66.76
CA TYR A 305 -11.23 -61.69 65.62
C TYR A 305 -12.71 -61.28 65.55
N ALA A 306 -12.94 -59.97 65.49
CA ALA A 306 -14.21 -59.37 65.08
C ALA A 306 -13.89 -58.09 64.26
N PRO A 307 -14.72 -57.74 63.26
CA PRO A 307 -14.27 -57.62 61.87
C PRO A 307 -13.85 -56.22 61.39
N ALA A 308 -13.38 -56.22 60.14
CA ALA A 308 -12.63 -55.23 59.38
C ALA A 308 -13.32 -53.89 59.05
N THR A 309 -13.84 -53.17 60.04
CA THR A 309 -14.20 -51.74 59.86
C THR A 309 -14.28 -51.04 61.22
N HIS A 310 -13.16 -50.50 61.69
CA HIS A 310 -13.23 -49.33 62.58
C HIS A 310 -12.34 -48.24 61.98
N THR A 311 -12.89 -47.05 61.86
CA THR A 311 -12.22 -45.88 61.30
C THR A 311 -11.82 -44.95 62.45
N HIS A 312 -10.58 -44.48 62.41
CA HIS A 312 -10.16 -43.33 63.21
C HIS A 312 -10.52 -42.05 62.45
N THR A 313 -11.12 -41.08 63.13
CA THR A 313 -11.31 -39.74 62.55
C THR A 313 -10.03 -38.92 62.75
N ALA A 314 -9.69 -38.04 61.81
CA ALA A 314 -8.45 -37.27 61.81
C ALA A 314 -8.24 -36.37 63.05
N ALA A 315 -9.26 -36.19 63.89
CA ALA A 315 -9.16 -35.47 65.16
C ALA A 315 -8.55 -36.31 66.30
N GLN A 316 -8.41 -37.63 66.14
CA GLN A 316 -7.95 -38.55 67.20
C GLN A 316 -6.45 -38.89 67.10
N VAL A 317 -5.71 -38.23 66.20
CA VAL A 317 -4.26 -38.40 66.03
C VAL A 317 -3.57 -37.09 66.42
N THR A 318 -2.82 -37.09 67.52
CA THR A 318 -1.93 -35.97 67.88
C THR A 318 -0.58 -36.24 67.20
N GLY A 319 -0.23 -35.45 66.20
CA GLY A 319 0.95 -35.70 65.35
C GLY A 319 2.27 -35.48 66.10
N ASP A 320 3.09 -36.55 66.18
CA ASP A 320 4.47 -36.53 66.65
C ASP A 320 5.43 -36.43 65.44
N ALA A 321 6.53 -35.69 65.60
CA ALA A 321 7.58 -35.48 64.61
C ALA A 321 8.29 -36.78 64.17
N SER A 322 8.15 -37.88 64.92
CA SER A 322 8.83 -39.15 64.66
C SER A 322 8.02 -40.16 63.82
N HIS A 323 6.75 -39.87 63.51
CA HIS A 323 5.83 -40.82 62.86
C HIS A 323 5.06 -40.22 61.66
N ARG A 324 5.67 -39.25 60.96
CA ARG A 324 5.10 -38.65 59.74
C ARG A 324 5.76 -39.25 58.49
N PHE A 325 4.96 -39.59 57.47
CA PHE A 325 5.45 -40.11 56.18
C PHE A 325 6.17 -39.07 55.31
N VAL A 326 6.18 -37.80 55.73
CA VAL A 326 6.86 -36.69 55.07
C VAL A 326 7.33 -35.68 56.11
N THR A 327 8.58 -35.28 55.98
CA THR A 327 9.26 -34.27 56.80
C THR A 327 8.79 -32.85 56.48
N ASP A 328 9.00 -31.91 57.40
CA ASP A 328 8.68 -30.50 57.16
C ASP A 328 9.57 -29.88 56.05
N ALA A 329 10.74 -30.47 55.78
CA ALA A 329 11.58 -30.14 54.65
C ALA A 329 10.97 -30.56 53.30
N GLU A 330 10.37 -31.75 53.21
CA GLU A 330 9.67 -32.23 52.01
C GLU A 330 8.40 -31.40 51.72
N LYS A 331 7.67 -30.98 52.76
CA LYS A 331 6.51 -30.08 52.64
C LYS A 331 6.90 -28.69 52.12
N SER A 332 8.03 -28.15 52.57
CA SER A 332 8.55 -26.86 52.09
C SER A 332 9.00 -26.94 50.62
N ALA A 333 9.53 -28.08 50.17
CA ALA A 333 9.91 -28.29 48.78
C ALA A 333 8.68 -28.41 47.84
N TRP A 334 7.59 -29.05 48.29
CA TRP A 334 6.34 -29.13 47.51
C TRP A 334 5.62 -27.80 47.39
N ASN A 335 5.54 -27.02 48.48
CA ASN A 335 4.92 -25.69 48.42
C ASN A 335 5.73 -24.69 47.59
N SER A 336 7.04 -24.90 47.46
CA SER A 336 7.90 -24.10 46.57
C SER A 336 7.72 -24.42 45.08
N LYS A 337 7.12 -25.57 44.72
CA LYS A 337 6.79 -25.92 43.33
C LYS A 337 5.52 -25.24 42.79
N ALA A 338 4.73 -24.59 43.63
CA ALA A 338 3.50 -23.88 43.22
C ALA A 338 3.75 -22.43 42.73
N GLY A 339 5.00 -21.94 42.76
CA GLY A 339 5.35 -20.55 42.43
C GLY A 339 6.01 -20.33 41.07
N GLY A 340 6.14 -21.35 40.22
CA GLY A 340 6.73 -21.24 38.88
C GLY A 340 5.79 -21.80 37.81
N SER A 341 5.60 -21.07 36.72
CA SER A 341 4.85 -21.50 35.53
C SER A 341 5.23 -22.92 35.14
N HIS A 342 4.27 -23.83 35.26
CA HIS A 342 4.41 -25.22 34.82
C HIS A 342 3.92 -25.30 33.38
N ASN A 343 4.79 -25.77 32.49
CA ASN A 343 4.42 -26.17 31.14
C ASN A 343 3.52 -27.41 31.22
N HIS A 344 2.41 -27.40 30.49
CA HIS A 344 1.69 -28.62 30.23
C HIS A 344 2.50 -29.43 29.22
N ASP A 345 3.04 -30.57 29.64
CA ASP A 345 3.52 -31.58 28.70
C ASP A 345 2.28 -32.30 28.13
N SER A 346 1.72 -31.74 27.06
CA SER A 346 0.57 -32.27 26.35
C SER A 346 1.01 -33.40 25.42
N VAL A 347 0.90 -34.63 25.92
CA VAL A 347 1.16 -35.90 25.19
C VAL A 347 0.16 -36.17 24.05
N TYR A 348 -0.81 -35.28 23.76
CA TYR A 348 -1.70 -35.43 22.61
C TYR A 348 -1.79 -34.14 21.76
N GLN A 349 -0.93 -34.07 20.75
CA GLN A 349 -1.06 -33.36 19.44
C GLN A 349 -0.69 -31.85 19.32
N PRO A 350 -0.26 -31.39 18.11
CA PRO A 350 1.01 -30.68 17.97
C PRO A 350 0.95 -29.22 17.43
N LYS A 351 2.13 -28.58 17.56
CA LYS A 351 2.82 -27.69 16.60
C LYS A 351 2.70 -26.16 16.77
N GLY A 352 3.85 -25.58 17.10
CA GLY A 352 4.22 -24.19 16.84
C GLY A 352 5.73 -24.06 17.02
N ASP A 353 6.47 -24.13 15.92
CA ASP A 353 7.93 -24.11 15.86
C ASP A 353 8.49 -22.80 16.43
N TYR A 354 9.11 -22.84 17.62
CA TYR A 354 10.00 -21.78 18.08
C TYR A 354 11.37 -22.37 18.36
N LEU A 355 12.34 -21.91 17.57
CA LEU A 355 13.75 -22.25 17.67
C LEU A 355 14.29 -21.87 19.06
N LEU A 356 15.01 -22.79 19.69
CA LEU A 356 15.70 -22.58 20.96
C LEU A 356 16.93 -21.66 20.75
N SER A 357 17.07 -20.68 21.66
CA SER A 357 18.15 -19.70 21.75
C SER A 357 19.58 -20.31 21.83
N SER A 358 19.72 -21.62 22.01
CA SER A 358 21.00 -22.32 22.09
C SER A 358 21.60 -22.70 20.74
N GLN A 359 20.89 -22.52 19.62
CA GLN A 359 21.44 -22.76 18.26
C GLN A 359 21.86 -21.46 17.54
N LEU A 360 21.84 -20.31 18.23
CA LEU A 360 22.17 -19.00 17.66
C LEU A 360 23.52 -18.43 18.16
N GLN A 361 24.46 -19.28 18.58
CA GLN A 361 25.78 -18.82 19.05
C GLN A 361 26.88 -18.87 17.99
N ASP A 362 26.68 -19.58 16.86
CA ASP A 362 27.72 -19.73 15.82
C ASP A 362 27.54 -18.82 14.60
N LEU A 363 26.61 -17.86 14.64
CA LEU A 363 26.38 -16.89 13.55
C LEU A 363 26.83 -15.46 13.89
N LYS A 364 27.54 -15.26 15.01
CA LYS A 364 28.02 -13.93 15.38
C LYS A 364 29.39 -13.69 14.73
N GLY A 365 29.38 -13.07 13.56
CA GLY A 365 30.59 -12.47 12.98
C GLY A 365 31.25 -11.49 13.96
N ASP A 366 32.57 -11.37 13.86
CA ASP A 366 33.38 -10.51 14.71
C ASP A 366 32.79 -9.09 14.81
N LYS A 367 32.74 -8.59 16.04
CA LYS A 367 32.28 -7.22 16.31
C LYS A 367 33.30 -6.25 15.76
N GLY A 368 32.96 -5.58 14.65
CA GLY A 368 33.70 -4.42 14.16
C GLY A 368 33.81 -3.33 15.24
N ASP A 369 34.87 -2.54 15.16
CA ASP A 369 35.16 -1.47 16.12
C ASP A 369 33.96 -0.54 16.33
N LYS A 370 33.79 -0.08 17.57
CA LYS A 370 32.72 0.84 17.95
C LYS A 370 32.91 2.14 17.16
N GLY A 371 32.02 2.43 16.22
CA GLY A 371 31.97 3.73 15.56
C GLY A 371 31.84 4.86 16.58
N ASP A 372 32.47 6.00 16.28
CA ASP A 372 32.48 7.18 17.13
C ASP A 372 31.06 7.60 17.55
N LYS A 373 30.90 8.13 18.77
CA LYS A 373 29.60 8.57 19.32
C LYS A 373 28.89 9.49 18.32
N GLY A 374 27.81 9.00 17.71
CA GLY A 374 26.99 9.78 16.79
C GLY A 374 26.37 11.01 17.47
N ALA A 375 26.36 12.13 16.77
CA ALA A 375 25.66 13.34 17.17
C ALA A 375 24.21 13.30 16.68
N VAL A 376 23.27 13.79 17.49
CA VAL A 376 21.87 13.97 17.11
C VAL A 376 21.76 15.33 16.43
N PHE A 377 21.41 15.34 15.14
CA PHE A 377 21.15 16.57 14.38
C PHE A 377 19.68 16.95 14.50
N THR A 378 19.40 18.03 15.22
CA THR A 378 18.06 18.59 15.39
C THR A 378 17.77 19.59 14.27
N PRO A 379 16.78 19.32 13.40
CA PRO A 379 16.40 20.24 12.33
C PRO A 379 15.65 21.46 12.89
N VAL A 380 15.96 22.64 12.37
CA VAL A 380 15.28 23.90 12.67
C VAL A 380 14.97 24.61 11.35
N VAL A 381 13.72 25.01 11.18
CA VAL A 381 13.26 25.77 10.01
C VAL A 381 13.00 27.21 10.43
N ASP A 382 13.65 28.16 9.79
CA ASP A 382 13.42 29.59 10.04
C ASP A 382 12.16 30.10 9.35
N SER A 383 11.76 31.35 9.65
CA SER A 383 10.59 31.99 9.04
C SER A 383 10.71 32.20 7.51
N SER A 384 11.90 32.02 6.94
CA SER A 384 12.17 32.10 5.50
C SER A 384 12.17 30.72 4.81
N GLY A 385 11.96 29.64 5.56
CA GLY A 385 11.92 28.28 5.03
C GLY A 385 13.27 27.61 4.83
N ASN A 386 14.34 28.14 5.44
CA ASN A 386 15.63 27.48 5.41
C ASN A 386 15.67 26.40 6.49
N LEU A 387 15.84 25.15 6.07
CA LEU A 387 16.13 24.03 6.95
C LEU A 387 17.62 24.06 7.30
N THR A 388 17.90 24.21 8.59
CA THR A 388 19.24 24.18 9.17
C THR A 388 19.29 23.13 10.27
N TRP A 389 20.48 22.68 10.63
CA TRP A 389 20.67 21.67 11.67
C TRP A 389 21.52 22.22 12.79
N SER A 390 21.21 21.82 14.01
CA SER A 390 22.09 21.95 15.17
C SER A 390 22.40 20.57 15.69
N ASN A 391 23.59 20.32 16.22
CA ASN A 391 23.92 19.01 16.77
C ASN A 391 24.54 19.10 18.15
N ASN A 392 24.26 18.08 18.96
CA ASN A 392 24.72 17.98 20.34
C ASN A 392 26.14 17.41 20.48
N GLY A 393 26.81 17.08 19.38
CA GLY A 393 28.13 16.44 19.36
C GLY A 393 29.27 17.36 18.93
N GLY A 394 29.01 18.64 18.62
CA GLY A 394 30.03 19.59 18.16
C GLY A 394 30.58 19.30 16.75
N LEU A 395 29.87 18.49 15.95
CA LEU A 395 30.23 18.18 14.57
C LEU A 395 29.84 19.32 13.62
N THR A 396 30.42 19.36 12.41
CA THR A 396 30.02 20.33 11.39
C THR A 396 28.62 20.02 10.88
N ASN A 397 27.72 21.01 10.89
CA ASN A 397 26.36 20.83 10.40
C ASN A 397 26.33 20.66 8.87
N PRO A 398 25.38 19.86 8.34
CA PRO A 398 25.09 19.83 6.91
C PRO A 398 24.77 21.23 6.36
N ALA A 399 25.05 21.43 5.07
CA ALA A 399 24.77 22.70 4.39
C ALA A 399 23.26 22.99 4.41
N ALA A 400 22.90 24.22 4.78
CA ALA A 400 21.51 24.68 4.84
C ALA A 400 20.77 24.43 3.52
N VAL A 401 19.57 23.85 3.59
CA VAL A 401 18.73 23.57 2.43
C VAL A 401 17.47 24.41 2.54
N ASN A 402 17.20 25.23 1.53
CA ASN A 402 15.92 25.94 1.47
C ASN A 402 14.84 24.98 0.98
N ILE A 403 13.91 24.64 1.87
CA ILE A 403 12.83 23.69 1.58
C ILE A 403 11.59 24.39 1.03
N ARG A 404 11.62 25.71 0.88
CA ARG A 404 10.70 26.44 0.02
C ARG A 404 11.33 26.49 -1.37
N ALA A 405 10.68 25.85 -2.35
CA ALA A 405 10.99 26.04 -3.77
C ALA A 405 11.08 27.55 -4.10
N PRO A 406 11.74 27.97 -5.20
CA PRO A 406 11.85 29.38 -5.57
C PRO A 406 10.48 29.99 -5.44
N LYS A 407 10.33 30.95 -4.54
CA LYS A 407 9.06 31.51 -4.10
C LYS A 407 8.19 31.76 -5.33
N GLY A 408 7.32 30.80 -5.64
CA GLY A 408 6.15 31.03 -6.45
C GLY A 408 5.44 32.12 -5.69
N SER A 409 5.37 33.30 -6.29
CA SER A 409 4.64 34.45 -5.76
C SER A 409 3.37 33.96 -5.07
N ASP A 410 3.12 34.41 -3.85
CA ASP A 410 1.91 34.19 -3.06
C ASP A 410 0.66 34.70 -3.81
N ALA A 411 0.34 34.11 -4.94
CA ALA A 411 -0.92 34.28 -5.63
C ALA A 411 -1.82 33.19 -5.06
N THR A 412 -2.60 33.58 -4.06
CA THR A 412 -3.90 32.95 -3.81
C THR A 412 -4.50 32.63 -5.18
N VAL A 413 -4.78 31.35 -5.48
CA VAL A 413 -5.48 31.00 -6.72
C VAL A 413 -6.91 31.51 -6.57
N THR A 414 -7.05 32.82 -6.81
CA THR A 414 -8.32 33.53 -6.80
C THR A 414 -9.13 33.05 -7.99
N LYS A 415 -10.45 33.18 -7.91
CA LYS A 415 -11.34 32.96 -9.05
C LYS A 415 -10.82 33.69 -10.31
N ALA A 416 -10.22 34.87 -10.14
CA ALA A 416 -9.57 35.63 -11.21
C ALA A 416 -8.34 34.94 -11.83
N ALA A 417 -7.54 34.21 -11.05
CA ALA A 417 -6.40 33.44 -11.58
C ALA A 417 -6.86 32.21 -12.38
N ILE A 418 -7.93 31.54 -11.92
CA ILE A 418 -8.56 30.43 -12.68
C ILE A 418 -9.22 30.97 -13.95
N GLU A 419 -9.94 32.08 -13.87
CA GLU A 419 -10.52 32.76 -15.03
C GLU A 419 -9.43 33.25 -15.99
N ALA A 420 -8.27 33.70 -15.53
CA ALA A 420 -7.15 34.11 -16.37
C ALA A 420 -6.50 32.92 -17.11
N VAL A 421 -6.33 31.78 -16.44
CA VAL A 421 -5.83 30.55 -17.07
C VAL A 421 -6.85 29.99 -18.05
N LEU A 422 -8.13 29.93 -17.66
CA LEU A 422 -9.21 29.46 -18.53
C LEU A 422 -9.42 30.39 -19.73
N THR A 423 -9.32 31.71 -19.54
CA THR A 423 -9.32 32.69 -20.64
C THR A 423 -8.07 32.56 -21.51
N GLY A 424 -6.91 32.26 -20.93
CA GLY A 424 -5.67 31.99 -21.67
C GLY A 424 -5.77 30.75 -22.55
N VAL A 425 -6.33 29.66 -22.03
CA VAL A 425 -6.56 28.40 -22.76
C VAL A 425 -7.68 28.56 -23.80
N ILE A 426 -8.76 29.28 -23.49
CA ILE A 426 -9.83 29.58 -24.47
C ILE A 426 -9.31 30.51 -25.56
N ASN A 427 -8.46 31.49 -25.25
CA ASN A 427 -7.85 32.37 -26.25
C ASN A 427 -6.77 31.66 -27.08
N SER A 428 -6.05 30.68 -26.53
CA SER A 428 -5.10 29.87 -27.32
C SER A 428 -5.78 28.93 -28.31
N HIS A 429 -7.07 28.66 -28.12
CA HIS A 429 -7.92 27.89 -29.05
C HIS A 429 -8.90 28.77 -29.85
N LYS A 430 -8.83 30.09 -29.68
CA LYS A 430 -9.52 31.03 -30.57
C LYS A 430 -8.58 31.37 -31.72
N HIS A 431 -8.96 30.98 -32.92
CA HIS A 431 -8.35 31.49 -34.16
C HIS A 431 -8.75 32.96 -34.41
N GLU A 432 -8.47 33.85 -33.46
CA GLU A 432 -8.67 35.28 -33.65
C GLU A 432 -7.52 35.86 -34.49
N ALA A 433 -7.86 36.80 -35.37
CA ALA A 433 -6.87 37.49 -36.20
C ALA A 433 -5.94 38.33 -35.30
N LEU A 434 -4.63 38.27 -35.56
CA LEU A 434 -3.65 39.24 -35.04
C LEU A 434 -4.08 40.68 -35.37
N SER A 435 -4.62 40.88 -36.57
CA SER A 435 -5.38 42.10 -36.93
C SER A 435 -6.25 41.83 -38.16
N LYS A 436 -7.35 42.56 -38.29
CA LYS A 436 -8.27 42.42 -39.43
C LYS A 436 -8.87 43.75 -39.82
N ARG A 437 -9.15 43.92 -41.10
CA ARG A 437 -9.93 45.04 -41.64
C ARG A 437 -10.98 44.47 -42.58
N LEU A 438 -12.21 44.35 -42.08
CA LEU A 438 -13.33 43.75 -42.79
C LEU A 438 -14.08 44.80 -43.61
N VAL A 439 -13.41 45.32 -44.64
CA VAL A 439 -13.99 46.27 -45.60
C VAL A 439 -13.77 45.77 -47.02
N GLU A 440 -14.28 46.53 -47.99
CA GLU A 440 -14.25 46.17 -49.41
C GLU A 440 -12.83 45.91 -49.94
N ASN A 441 -11.84 46.70 -49.52
CA ASN A 441 -10.41 46.42 -49.67
C ASN A 441 -9.83 46.08 -48.28
N GLY A 442 -9.81 44.80 -47.94
CA GLY A 442 -9.64 44.29 -46.59
C GLY A 442 -8.50 43.27 -46.43
N TYR A 443 -8.29 42.86 -45.18
CA TYR A 443 -7.34 41.81 -44.85
C TYR A 443 -7.69 41.09 -43.54
N TYR A 444 -7.13 39.90 -43.38
CA TYR A 444 -7.14 39.10 -42.17
C TYR A 444 -5.72 38.55 -41.92
N ARG A 445 -5.09 38.98 -40.82
CA ARG A 445 -3.74 38.58 -40.44
C ARG A 445 -3.80 37.65 -39.24
N PHE A 446 -3.14 36.51 -39.32
CA PHE A 446 -3.07 35.51 -38.28
C PHE A 446 -1.80 35.66 -37.44
N HIS A 447 -1.80 35.11 -36.23
CA HIS A 447 -0.68 35.19 -35.29
C HIS A 447 0.57 34.43 -35.76
N ASP A 448 0.39 33.40 -36.59
CA ASP A 448 1.46 32.61 -37.21
C ASP A 448 2.13 33.30 -38.42
N GLY A 449 1.66 34.52 -38.76
CA GLY A 449 2.15 35.30 -39.89
C GLY A 449 1.44 34.99 -41.21
N PHE A 450 0.43 34.11 -41.22
CA PHE A 450 -0.42 33.93 -42.39
C PHE A 450 -1.26 35.20 -42.62
N LEU A 451 -1.39 35.62 -43.88
CA LEU A 451 -2.06 36.86 -44.27
C LEU A 451 -2.92 36.59 -45.51
N ILE A 452 -4.21 36.90 -45.39
CA ILE A 452 -5.17 36.94 -46.50
C ILE A 452 -5.57 38.39 -46.72
N GLN A 453 -5.55 38.84 -47.97
CA GLN A 453 -5.98 40.18 -48.37
C GLN A 453 -6.93 40.07 -49.56
N TRP A 454 -7.91 40.96 -49.66
CA TRP A 454 -8.86 40.99 -50.76
C TRP A 454 -9.24 42.40 -51.15
N GLY A 455 -9.79 42.55 -52.34
CA GLY A 455 -10.23 43.85 -52.79
C GLY A 455 -10.75 43.90 -54.21
N HIS A 456 -11.04 45.13 -54.63
CA HIS A 456 -11.14 45.51 -56.03
C HIS A 456 -10.41 46.85 -56.23
N PRO A 457 -9.80 47.07 -57.39
CA PRO A 457 -9.10 48.32 -57.65
C PRO A 457 -10.06 49.48 -57.90
N SER A 458 -9.53 50.69 -57.73
CA SER A 458 -10.11 51.93 -58.27
C SER A 458 -9.99 51.98 -59.80
N ASP A 459 -10.82 52.73 -60.52
CA ASP A 459 -10.84 52.83 -62.00
C ASP A 459 -9.64 53.55 -62.66
N ASN A 460 -8.43 53.37 -62.13
CA ASN A 460 -7.21 54.00 -62.59
C ASN A 460 -6.31 52.98 -63.28
N GLN A 461 -6.32 52.96 -64.61
CA GLN A 461 -5.37 52.23 -65.45
C GLN A 461 -4.50 53.19 -66.24
N ASP A 462 -3.31 52.71 -66.63
CA ASP A 462 -2.49 53.41 -67.59
C ASP A 462 -2.99 53.24 -69.04
N THR A 463 -2.32 53.91 -69.98
CA THR A 463 -2.63 53.89 -71.42
C THR A 463 -2.56 52.49 -72.03
N TYR A 464 -1.89 51.52 -71.37
CA TYR A 464 -1.72 50.15 -71.83
C TYR A 464 -2.71 49.17 -71.18
N GLY A 465 -3.69 49.67 -70.42
CA GLY A 465 -4.68 48.82 -69.74
C GLY A 465 -4.10 48.07 -68.53
N VAL A 466 -2.93 48.48 -68.03
CA VAL A 466 -2.31 47.91 -66.84
C VAL A 466 -2.73 48.71 -65.61
N GLN A 467 -3.02 47.98 -64.54
CA GLN A 467 -3.44 48.56 -63.27
C GLN A 467 -2.52 48.11 -62.15
N THR A 468 -2.09 49.05 -61.31
CA THR A 468 -1.32 48.73 -60.09
C THR A 468 -2.26 48.63 -58.90
N ILE A 469 -2.18 47.52 -58.18
CA ILE A 469 -2.94 47.28 -56.96
C ILE A 469 -1.98 47.28 -55.78
N TYR A 470 -2.30 48.10 -54.78
CA TYR A 470 -1.56 48.21 -53.54
C TYR A 470 -2.26 47.42 -52.45
N PHE A 471 -1.48 46.63 -51.72
CA PHE A 471 -2.01 45.87 -50.60
C PHE A 471 -2.25 46.79 -49.39
N PRO A 472 -3.34 46.56 -48.62
CA PRO A 472 -3.51 47.17 -47.31
C PRO A 472 -2.36 46.88 -46.33
N HIS A 473 -1.73 45.71 -46.46
CA HIS A 473 -0.58 45.28 -45.66
C HIS A 473 0.48 44.65 -46.57
N SER A 474 1.77 44.93 -46.34
CA SER A 474 2.82 44.28 -47.14
C SER A 474 2.97 42.81 -46.75
N PHE A 475 3.16 41.94 -47.74
CA PHE A 475 3.68 40.59 -47.52
C PHE A 475 5.19 40.66 -47.20
N VAL A 476 5.76 39.59 -46.67
CA VAL A 476 7.19 39.48 -46.35
C VAL A 476 8.04 39.54 -47.63
N ASP A 477 7.57 38.90 -48.71
CA ASP A 477 8.26 38.83 -50.00
C ASP A 477 7.26 38.62 -51.15
N THR A 478 7.72 38.21 -52.34
CA THR A 478 6.90 37.99 -53.54
C THR A 478 6.29 36.58 -53.66
N SER A 479 6.40 35.72 -52.65
CA SER A 479 5.97 34.31 -52.66
C SER A 479 4.48 34.11 -52.35
N TYR A 480 3.68 35.17 -52.29
CA TYR A 480 2.23 35.10 -52.10
C TYR A 480 1.50 34.64 -53.37
N SER A 481 0.36 33.98 -53.24
CA SER A 481 -0.51 33.63 -54.38
C SER A 481 -1.56 34.72 -54.58
N ILE A 482 -1.97 34.96 -55.83
CA ILE A 482 -3.05 35.90 -56.17
C ILE A 482 -4.04 35.20 -57.09
N LEU A 483 -5.33 35.37 -56.80
CA LEU A 483 -6.42 35.03 -57.69
C LEU A 483 -7.18 36.30 -58.06
N THR A 484 -7.53 36.45 -59.33
CA THR A 484 -8.38 37.55 -59.83
C THR A 484 -9.59 36.99 -60.54
N THR A 485 -10.75 37.61 -60.31
CA THR A 485 -12.02 37.26 -60.96
C THR A 485 -12.63 38.53 -61.56
N ALA A 486 -13.03 38.47 -62.83
CA ALA A 486 -13.79 39.53 -63.47
C ALA A 486 -15.26 39.47 -63.01
N ASP A 487 -15.86 40.63 -62.75
CA ASP A 487 -17.28 40.81 -62.50
C ASP A 487 -17.85 41.62 -63.67
N SER A 488 -18.55 40.92 -64.57
CA SER A 488 -19.08 41.49 -65.81
C SER A 488 -20.51 41.04 -66.03
N SER A 489 -21.37 41.99 -66.39
CA SER A 489 -22.74 41.72 -66.85
C SER A 489 -22.80 41.34 -68.34
N TYR A 490 -21.65 41.31 -69.04
CA TYR A 490 -21.55 41.06 -70.48
C TYR A 490 -20.98 39.65 -70.72
N GLN A 491 -21.80 38.74 -71.24
CA GLN A 491 -21.45 37.33 -71.49
C GLN A 491 -20.78 37.05 -72.85
N THR A 492 -20.53 38.06 -73.68
CA THR A 492 -20.11 37.87 -75.07
C THR A 492 -18.60 37.85 -75.30
N TYR A 493 -17.76 38.12 -74.30
CA TYR A 493 -16.29 38.14 -74.44
C TYR A 493 -15.56 37.67 -73.16
N TYR A 494 -14.42 36.99 -73.33
CA TYR A 494 -13.57 36.53 -72.23
C TYR A 494 -12.50 37.58 -71.88
N VAL A 495 -12.47 38.02 -70.62
CA VAL A 495 -11.45 38.94 -70.11
C VAL A 495 -10.42 38.18 -69.29
N GLY A 496 -9.32 37.84 -69.96
CA GLY A 496 -8.14 37.27 -69.31
C GLY A 496 -7.41 38.33 -68.49
N ARG A 497 -7.11 38.02 -67.23
CA ARG A 497 -6.29 38.85 -66.34
C ARG A 497 -4.94 38.19 -66.13
N THR A 498 -3.87 38.93 -66.32
CA THR A 498 -2.50 38.47 -66.10
C THR A 498 -1.87 39.25 -64.98
N ILE A 499 -1.32 38.55 -63.99
CA ILE A 499 -0.56 39.14 -62.90
C ILE A 499 0.88 39.35 -63.34
N CYS A 500 1.41 40.55 -63.14
CA CYS A 500 2.81 40.88 -63.40
C CYS A 500 3.38 41.80 -62.32
N ASN A 501 4.71 41.94 -62.29
CA ASN A 501 5.45 42.88 -61.44
C ASN A 501 5.03 42.87 -59.95
N LYS A 502 5.10 41.69 -59.32
CA LYS A 502 4.84 41.50 -57.89
C LYS A 502 5.91 42.18 -57.03
N SER A 503 5.50 42.78 -55.92
CA SER A 503 6.34 43.31 -54.85
C SER A 503 5.69 42.98 -53.50
N ALA A 504 6.41 43.15 -52.40
CA ALA A 504 5.86 42.96 -51.06
C ALA A 504 4.57 43.79 -50.81
N GLY A 505 4.48 44.99 -51.38
CA GLY A 505 3.38 45.93 -51.15
C GLY A 505 2.39 46.08 -52.31
N SER A 506 2.63 45.46 -53.46
CA SER A 506 1.81 45.69 -54.66
C SER A 506 1.94 44.59 -55.71
N PHE A 507 1.00 44.57 -56.65
CA PHE A 507 1.12 43.82 -57.90
C PHE A 507 0.50 44.59 -59.06
N LYS A 508 0.82 44.21 -60.30
CA LYS A 508 0.16 44.75 -61.48
C LYS A 508 -0.75 43.70 -62.11
N VAL A 509 -1.87 44.18 -62.65
CA VAL A 509 -2.82 43.39 -63.43
C VAL A 509 -2.87 43.99 -64.82
N SER A 510 -2.51 43.18 -65.81
CA SER A 510 -2.73 43.47 -67.23
C SER A 510 -3.97 42.72 -67.70
N ALA A 511 -4.68 43.27 -68.66
CA ALA A 511 -5.71 42.56 -69.40
C ALA A 511 -5.50 42.71 -70.90
N ASN A 512 -6.16 41.84 -71.66
CA ASN A 512 -6.17 41.87 -73.13
C ASN A 512 -6.94 43.06 -73.72
N GLN A 513 -7.58 43.89 -72.88
CA GLN A 513 -8.30 45.11 -73.25
C GLN A 513 -8.32 46.11 -72.08
N LYS A 514 -8.75 47.35 -72.33
CA LYS A 514 -8.91 48.36 -71.28
C LYS A 514 -9.92 47.82 -70.24
N ASN A 515 -9.52 47.69 -68.97
CA ASN A 515 -10.36 47.16 -67.88
C ASN A 515 -11.46 48.14 -67.50
N LYS A 516 -12.49 48.24 -68.34
CA LYS A 516 -13.73 48.93 -68.02
C LYS A 516 -14.63 48.11 -67.09
N GLU A 517 -14.30 46.82 -66.92
CA GLU A 517 -15.04 45.88 -66.10
C GLU A 517 -14.41 45.76 -64.72
N ARG A 518 -15.28 45.76 -63.71
CA ARG A 518 -14.90 45.56 -62.32
C ARG A 518 -14.28 44.16 -62.16
N PHE A 519 -13.30 44.04 -61.30
CA PHE A 519 -12.75 42.73 -60.95
C PHE A 519 -12.32 42.71 -59.50
N PHE A 520 -12.38 41.53 -58.93
CA PHE A 520 -11.99 41.26 -57.56
C PHE A 520 -10.68 40.50 -57.53
N TRP A 521 -9.95 40.65 -56.44
CA TRP A 521 -8.73 39.93 -56.18
C TRP A 521 -8.70 39.42 -54.74
N ILE A 522 -8.04 38.29 -54.56
CA ILE A 522 -7.65 37.77 -53.25
C ILE A 522 -6.18 37.35 -53.33
N ALA A 523 -5.41 37.69 -52.31
CA ALA A 523 -4.01 37.37 -52.18
C ALA A 523 -3.75 36.67 -50.84
N VAL A 524 -2.93 35.63 -50.86
CA VAL A 524 -2.64 34.80 -49.69
C VAL A 524 -1.14 34.56 -49.60
N GLY A 525 -0.55 34.75 -48.42
CA GLY A 525 0.87 34.58 -48.20
C GLY A 525 1.27 34.88 -46.76
N LYS A 526 2.55 35.14 -46.54
CA LYS A 526 3.10 35.49 -45.22
C LYS A 526 3.28 37.00 -45.09
N GLY A 527 2.83 37.62 -43.99
CA GLY A 527 2.83 39.09 -43.85
C GLY A 527 3.03 39.67 -42.47
#